data_AF-A0A3M1MZJ2-F1
#
_entry.id   AF-A0A3M1MZJ2-F1
#
_cell.length_a   1.000
_cell.length_b   1.000
_cell.length_c   1.000
_cell.angle_alpha   90.00
_cell.angle_beta   90.00
_cell.angle_gamma   90.00
#
_symmetry.space_group_name_H-M   'P 1'
#
loop_
_entity.id
_entity.type
_entity.pdbx_description
1 polymer ?
#
loop_
_entity_poly.entity_id
_entity_poly.type
_entity_poly.pdbx_seq_one_letter_code
_entity_poly.pdbx_strand_id
1 'polypeptide(L)'
;MSELYTSVRNKIENGQRISEEEALALFESPDLLAIGELAAEANRRKNDDKVYFNVNRHINYTNLCVNRCTFCAFSREKGGAGEYTLALEQVVEKAREAASAGATEIHIVGGLHPDLPFEFYLDMLRTIHLVDAGLHIKAFTAVEIDYFSRLSGLSVEEVLDQ
;
A
#
# COMPACT_ATOMS: atom_id res chain seq x y z
N MET A 1 33.99 -3.00 19.08
CA MET A 1 32.84 -2.41 18.36
C MET A 1 33.25 -2.27 16.91
N SER A 2 32.51 -2.87 15.98
CA SER A 2 32.93 -2.92 14.57
C SER A 2 33.04 -1.51 13.98
N GLU A 3 34.01 -1.30 13.08
CA GLU A 3 34.17 -0.04 12.34
C GLU A 3 32.87 0.35 11.60
N LEU A 4 32.09 -0.66 11.16
CA LEU A 4 30.77 -0.50 10.54
C LEU A 4 29.80 0.31 11.42
N TYR A 5 29.56 -0.11 12.66
CA TYR A 5 28.56 0.56 13.51
C TYR A 5 28.98 1.98 13.87
N THR A 6 30.28 2.21 14.02
CA THR A 6 30.82 3.54 14.28
C THR A 6 30.63 4.45 13.06
N SER A 7 30.91 3.94 11.84
CA SER A 7 30.63 4.66 10.59
C SER A 7 29.15 5.01 10.46
N VAL A 8 28.26 4.02 10.65
CA VAL A 8 26.81 4.21 10.52
C VAL A 8 26.28 5.20 11.56
N ARG A 9 26.73 5.12 12.82
CA ARG A 9 26.34 6.08 13.87
C ARG A 9 26.73 7.51 13.48
N ASN A 10 27.97 7.71 13.04
CA ASN A 10 28.43 9.02 12.57
C ASN A 10 27.56 9.54 11.42
N LYS A 11 27.17 8.68 10.46
CA LYS A 11 26.29 9.08 9.36
C LYS A 11 24.90 9.46 9.85
N ILE A 12 24.32 8.74 10.82
CA ILE A 12 23.04 9.07 11.43
C ILE A 12 23.11 10.46 12.09
N GLU A 13 24.13 10.70 12.93
CA GLU A 13 24.33 11.97 13.63
C GLU A 13 24.44 13.16 12.67
N ASN A 14 25.10 12.96 11.52
CA ASN A 14 25.32 13.97 10.49
C ASN A 14 24.22 14.01 9.40
N GLY A 15 23.16 13.20 9.52
CA GLY A 15 22.08 13.16 8.53
C GLY A 15 22.51 12.67 7.14
N GLN A 16 23.54 11.82 7.08
CA GLN A 16 24.11 11.28 5.86
C GLN A 16 23.51 9.91 5.52
N ARG A 17 23.44 9.62 4.22
CA ARG A 17 23.01 8.32 3.71
C ARG A 17 24.14 7.29 3.84
N ILE A 18 23.79 6.08 4.28
CA ILE A 18 24.70 4.92 4.26
C ILE A 18 24.97 4.45 2.83
N SER A 19 26.12 3.82 2.58
CA SER A 19 26.42 3.24 1.27
C SER A 19 25.72 1.90 1.07
N GLU A 20 25.71 1.39 -0.17
CA GLU A 20 25.16 0.06 -0.47
C GLU A 20 25.93 -1.06 0.24
N GLU A 21 27.25 -0.92 0.36
CA GLU A 21 28.12 -1.87 1.05
C GLU A 21 27.83 -1.90 2.56
N GLU A 22 27.61 -0.74 3.17
CA GLU A 22 27.22 -0.66 4.59
C GLU A 22 25.82 -1.25 4.81
N ALA A 23 24.87 -1.01 3.89
CA ALA A 23 23.54 -1.57 3.98
C ALA A 23 23.57 -3.11 3.91
N LEU A 24 24.35 -3.67 2.98
CA LEU A 24 24.56 -5.12 2.88
C LEU A 24 25.22 -5.67 4.15
N ALA A 25 26.28 -5.03 4.64
CA ALA A 25 26.96 -5.46 5.85
C ALA A 25 26.06 -5.41 7.10
N LEU A 26 25.14 -4.43 7.19
CA LEU A 26 24.13 -4.38 8.24
C LEU A 26 23.12 -5.53 8.11
N PHE A 27 22.68 -5.86 6.88
CA PHE A 27 21.75 -6.95 6.62
C PHE A 27 22.32 -8.33 6.97
N GLU A 28 23.62 -8.54 6.71
CA GLU A 28 24.33 -9.79 6.99
C GLU A 28 24.81 -9.91 8.44
N SER A 29 24.73 -8.83 9.21
CA SER A 29 25.26 -8.81 10.57
C SER A 29 24.38 -9.62 11.55
N PRO A 30 25.01 -10.45 12.42
CA PRO A 30 24.28 -11.21 13.44
C PRO A 30 23.95 -10.39 14.70
N ASP A 31 24.46 -9.17 14.85
CA ASP A 31 24.28 -8.36 16.06
C ASP A 31 23.03 -7.49 15.96
N LEU A 32 21.90 -8.12 16.22
CA LEU A 32 20.59 -7.48 16.18
C LEU A 32 20.47 -6.29 17.15
N LEU A 33 21.15 -6.34 18.30
CA LEU A 33 21.07 -5.27 19.30
C LEU A 33 21.78 -4.00 18.81
N ALA A 34 22.99 -4.14 18.26
CA ALA A 34 23.70 -3.01 17.67
C ALA A 34 22.90 -2.37 16.52
N ILE A 35 22.30 -3.18 15.64
CA ILE A 35 21.45 -2.69 14.54
C ILE A 35 20.20 -1.99 15.10
N GLY A 36 19.56 -2.59 16.11
CA GLY A 36 18.37 -2.03 16.76
C GLY A 36 18.63 -0.68 17.41
N GLU A 37 19.78 -0.49 18.07
CA GLU A 37 20.18 0.79 18.65
C GLU A 37 20.37 1.88 17.59
N LEU A 38 21.06 1.57 16.48
CA LEU A 38 21.26 2.50 15.36
C LEU A 38 19.91 2.87 14.72
N ALA A 39 19.02 1.89 14.51
CA ALA A 39 17.69 2.11 13.97
C ALA A 39 16.82 2.96 14.90
N ALA A 40 16.88 2.72 16.22
CA ALA A 40 16.17 3.49 17.22
C ALA A 40 16.64 4.96 17.24
N GLU A 41 17.95 5.20 17.14
CA GLU A 41 18.51 6.54 17.04
C GLU A 41 18.06 7.27 15.76
N ALA A 42 18.15 6.60 14.60
CA ALA A 42 17.69 7.15 13.33
C ALA A 42 16.19 7.47 13.36
N ASN A 43 15.37 6.60 13.97
CA ASN A 43 13.94 6.82 14.13
C ASN A 43 13.64 8.01 15.06
N ARG A 44 14.27 8.08 16.23
CA ARG A 44 14.07 9.16 17.22
C ARG A 44 14.44 10.52 16.64
N ARG A 45 15.48 10.62 15.81
CA ARG A 45 15.83 11.88 15.14
C ARG A 45 14.73 12.40 14.21
N LYS A 46 13.97 11.50 13.57
CA LYS A 46 12.90 11.85 12.62
C LYS A 46 11.53 12.01 13.30
N ASN A 47 11.24 11.13 14.25
CA ASN A 47 9.90 10.94 14.81
C ASN A 47 9.81 11.29 16.30
N ASP A 48 10.93 11.58 16.97
CA ASP A 48 11.02 11.71 18.43
C ASP A 48 10.44 10.46 19.12
N ASP A 49 9.68 10.63 20.21
CA ASP A 49 8.92 9.56 20.86
C ASP A 49 7.51 9.36 20.27
N LYS A 50 7.21 9.90 19.08
CA LYS A 50 5.88 9.80 18.46
C LYS A 50 5.71 8.48 17.70
N VAL A 51 4.56 7.84 17.94
CA VAL A 51 4.07 6.70 17.16
C VAL A 51 2.78 7.13 16.47
N TYR A 52 2.76 7.05 15.13
CA TYR A 52 1.62 7.48 14.32
C TYR A 52 0.71 6.31 13.99
N PHE A 53 -0.60 6.55 14.04
CA PHE A 53 -1.63 5.63 13.59
C PHE A 53 -2.79 6.45 13.00
N ASN A 54 -3.64 5.80 12.21
CA ASN A 54 -4.90 6.35 11.75
C ASN A 54 -6.01 5.30 11.86
N VAL A 55 -7.25 5.73 11.68
CA VAL A 55 -8.40 4.83 11.52
C VAL A 55 -8.73 4.78 10.04
N ASN A 56 -8.51 3.63 9.41
CA ASN A 56 -8.78 3.39 8.00
C ASN A 56 -9.57 2.09 7.82
N ARG A 57 -10.17 1.91 6.64
CA ARG A 57 -10.82 0.67 6.23
C ARG A 57 -10.29 0.22 4.88
N HIS A 58 -9.87 -1.04 4.80
CA HIS A 58 -9.58 -1.69 3.53
C HIS A 58 -10.88 -2.18 2.87
N ILE A 59 -11.05 -1.86 1.58
CA ILE A 59 -12.09 -2.44 0.73
C ILE A 59 -11.40 -3.12 -0.45
N ASN A 60 -11.35 -4.45 -0.41
CA ASN A 60 -10.91 -5.24 -1.55
C ASN A 60 -12.11 -5.54 -2.44
N TYR A 61 -12.18 -4.91 -3.61
CA TYR A 61 -13.35 -5.01 -4.51
C TYR A 61 -13.44 -6.35 -5.22
N THR A 62 -12.33 -7.07 -5.39
CA THR A 62 -12.31 -8.43 -5.93
C THR A 62 -11.03 -9.15 -5.50
N ASN A 63 -11.10 -10.47 -5.45
CA ASN A 63 -9.92 -11.33 -5.34
C ASN A 63 -9.57 -12.06 -6.66
N LEU A 64 -10.32 -11.82 -7.74
CA LEU A 64 -9.99 -12.32 -9.07
C LEU A 64 -8.80 -11.56 -9.65
N CYS A 65 -7.73 -12.27 -9.99
CA CYS A 65 -6.49 -11.63 -10.39
C CYS A 65 -5.77 -12.40 -11.50
N VAL A 66 -5.54 -11.76 -12.65
CA VAL A 66 -4.79 -12.36 -13.76
C VAL A 66 -3.29 -12.53 -13.46
N ASN A 67 -2.72 -11.79 -12.50
CA ASN A 67 -1.27 -11.76 -12.27
C ASN A 67 -0.70 -13.01 -11.59
N ARG A 68 -1.49 -13.68 -10.72
CA ARG A 68 -1.10 -14.96 -10.10
C ARG A 68 0.27 -14.98 -9.39
N CYS A 69 0.55 -13.96 -8.57
CA CYS A 69 1.80 -13.93 -7.78
C CYS A 69 1.96 -15.21 -6.93
N THR A 70 3.14 -15.83 -6.97
CA THR A 70 3.43 -17.12 -6.31
C THR A 70 3.28 -17.08 -4.78
N PHE A 71 3.46 -15.91 -4.17
CA PHE A 71 3.34 -15.69 -2.73
C PHE A 71 1.95 -15.18 -2.31
N CYS A 72 1.04 -14.90 -3.25
CA CYS A 72 -0.23 -14.25 -2.96
C CYS A 72 -1.34 -15.25 -2.65
N ALA A 73 -1.68 -15.39 -1.36
CA ALA A 73 -2.80 -16.21 -0.91
C ALA A 73 -4.19 -15.59 -1.23
N PHE A 74 -4.24 -14.33 -1.66
CA PHE A 74 -5.48 -13.61 -1.94
C PHE A 74 -6.05 -13.93 -3.33
N SER A 75 -5.20 -14.06 -4.35
CA SER A 75 -5.60 -14.26 -5.75
C SER A 75 -6.45 -15.54 -5.96
N ARG A 76 -7.53 -15.43 -6.72
CA ARG A 76 -8.39 -16.54 -7.17
C ARG A 76 -8.59 -16.56 -8.67
N GLU A 77 -8.82 -17.75 -9.20
CA GLU A 77 -9.20 -17.95 -10.61
C GLU A 77 -10.68 -17.77 -10.81
N LYS A 78 -11.07 -17.39 -12.04
CA LYS A 78 -12.47 -17.31 -12.43
C LYS A 78 -13.09 -18.72 -12.37
N GLY A 79 -14.21 -18.86 -11.67
CA GLY A 79 -14.84 -20.14 -11.31
C GLY A 79 -14.14 -20.88 -10.15
N GLY A 80 -13.11 -20.29 -9.54
CA GLY A 80 -12.37 -20.88 -8.44
C GLY A 80 -13.12 -20.77 -7.10
N ALA A 81 -12.82 -21.68 -6.18
CA ALA A 81 -13.45 -21.66 -4.85
C ALA A 81 -13.10 -20.38 -4.07
N GLY A 82 -14.12 -19.71 -3.56
CA GLY A 82 -13.98 -18.48 -2.78
C GLY A 82 -13.61 -17.25 -3.61
N GLU A 83 -13.83 -17.28 -4.93
CA GLU A 83 -13.80 -16.06 -5.74
C GLU A 83 -14.92 -15.09 -5.30
N TYR A 84 -14.67 -13.78 -5.44
CA TYR A 84 -15.70 -12.77 -5.31
C TYR A 84 -15.32 -11.49 -6.07
N THR A 85 -16.36 -10.77 -6.48
CA THR A 85 -16.29 -9.38 -6.94
C THR A 85 -17.46 -8.64 -6.30
N LEU A 86 -17.17 -7.55 -5.60
CA LEU A 86 -18.17 -6.73 -4.93
C LEU A 86 -18.89 -5.86 -5.97
N ALA A 87 -20.21 -5.78 -5.86
CA ALA A 87 -20.99 -4.76 -6.54
C ALA A 87 -20.69 -3.37 -5.92
N LEU A 88 -20.89 -2.30 -6.71
CA LEU A 88 -20.62 -0.94 -6.24
C LEU A 88 -21.45 -0.57 -5.00
N GLU A 89 -22.68 -1.06 -4.91
CA GLU A 89 -23.55 -0.86 -3.74
C GLU A 89 -22.95 -1.49 -2.47
N GLN A 90 -22.28 -2.64 -2.60
CA GLN A 90 -21.59 -3.31 -1.48
C GLN A 90 -20.33 -2.55 -1.07
N VAL A 91 -19.64 -1.94 -2.04
CA VAL A 91 -18.48 -1.07 -1.76
C VAL A 91 -18.93 0.19 -1.02
N VAL A 92 -20.00 0.84 -1.47
CA VAL A 92 -20.61 2.00 -0.83
C VAL A 92 -21.04 1.69 0.60
N GLU A 93 -21.68 0.54 0.83
CA GLU A 93 -22.11 0.17 2.18
C GLU A 93 -20.91 -0.02 3.11
N LYS A 94 -19.85 -0.68 2.66
CA LYS A 94 -18.60 -0.80 3.43
C LYS A 94 -17.95 0.55 3.73
N ALA A 95 -18.02 1.51 2.81
CA ALA A 95 -17.52 2.86 3.03
C ALA A 95 -18.38 3.61 4.07
N ARG A 96 -19.71 3.46 4.05
CA ARG A 96 -20.62 4.03 5.06
C ARG A 96 -20.38 3.45 6.45
N GLU A 97 -20.22 2.13 6.54
CA GLU A 97 -19.85 1.45 7.78
C GLU A 97 -18.53 2.03 8.35
N ALA A 98 -17.53 2.23 7.48
CA ALA A 98 -16.24 2.78 7.86
C ALA A 98 -16.37 4.24 8.35
N ALA A 99 -17.08 5.09 7.61
CA ALA A 99 -17.35 6.48 8.01
C ALA A 99 -18.01 6.53 9.39
N SER A 100 -19.06 5.71 9.58
CA SER A 100 -19.81 5.62 10.83
C SER A 100 -18.95 5.12 12.00
N ALA A 101 -17.93 4.30 11.72
CA ALA A 101 -16.94 3.83 12.67
C ALA A 101 -15.80 4.83 12.93
N GLY A 102 -15.83 6.02 12.33
CA GLY A 102 -14.82 7.07 12.51
C GLY A 102 -13.56 6.88 11.65
N ALA A 103 -13.64 6.11 10.57
CA ALA A 103 -12.55 6.05 9.60
C ALA A 103 -12.35 7.42 8.93
N THR A 104 -11.10 7.74 8.66
CA THR A 104 -10.68 8.96 7.95
C THR A 104 -10.17 8.66 6.54
N GLU A 105 -9.84 7.40 6.27
CA GLU A 105 -9.35 6.93 4.98
C GLU A 105 -10.00 5.61 4.56
N ILE A 106 -10.28 5.47 3.28
CA ILE A 106 -10.62 4.20 2.64
C ILE A 106 -9.44 3.77 1.77
N HIS A 107 -8.94 2.56 2.00
CA HIS A 107 -7.82 1.99 1.25
C HIS A 107 -8.35 0.92 0.29
N ILE A 108 -8.10 1.10 -1.00
CA ILE A 108 -8.67 0.23 -2.04
C ILE A 108 -7.54 -0.41 -2.82
N VAL A 109 -7.49 -1.73 -2.74
CA VAL A 109 -6.61 -2.60 -3.54
C VAL A 109 -7.36 -3.89 -3.84
N GLY A 110 -7.13 -4.51 -4.97
CA GLY A 110 -7.82 -5.75 -5.34
C GLY A 110 -7.03 -6.62 -6.30
N GLY A 111 -7.68 -7.66 -6.78
CA GLY A 111 -7.16 -8.43 -7.89
C GLY A 111 -7.32 -7.70 -9.23
N LEU A 112 -6.43 -8.00 -10.17
CA LEU A 112 -6.53 -7.55 -11.56
C LEU A 112 -7.64 -8.34 -12.27
N HIS A 113 -8.87 -7.86 -12.18
CA HIS A 113 -10.05 -8.58 -12.66
C HIS A 113 -10.07 -8.67 -14.19
N PRO A 114 -10.20 -9.85 -14.79
CA PRO A 114 -10.07 -10.03 -16.25
C PRO A 114 -11.16 -9.33 -17.07
N ASP A 115 -12.37 -9.19 -16.52
CA ASP A 115 -13.54 -8.72 -17.27
C ASP A 115 -14.10 -7.35 -16.84
N LEU A 116 -13.54 -6.71 -15.80
CA LEU A 116 -14.07 -5.41 -15.38
C LEU A 116 -13.52 -4.31 -16.29
N PRO A 117 -14.36 -3.41 -16.84
CA PRO A 117 -13.90 -2.30 -17.64
C PRO A 117 -13.22 -1.24 -16.77
N PHE A 118 -12.38 -0.39 -17.37
CA PHE A 118 -11.72 0.70 -16.62
C PHE A 118 -12.73 1.64 -15.93
N GLU A 119 -13.88 1.91 -16.57
CA GLU A 119 -14.93 2.76 -16.02
C GLU A 119 -15.47 2.27 -14.67
N PHE A 120 -15.50 0.95 -14.42
CA PHE A 120 -15.92 0.41 -13.14
C PHE A 120 -15.09 0.96 -11.97
N TYR A 121 -13.78 1.11 -12.17
CA TYR A 121 -12.86 1.58 -11.15
C TYR A 121 -13.08 3.08 -10.88
N LEU A 122 -13.32 3.88 -11.92
CA LEU A 122 -13.66 5.30 -11.79
C LEU A 122 -15.00 5.48 -11.07
N ASP A 123 -16.02 4.72 -11.45
CA ASP A 123 -17.33 4.74 -10.78
C ASP A 123 -17.24 4.28 -9.32
N MET A 124 -16.38 3.31 -9.02
CA MET A 124 -16.11 2.91 -7.64
C MET A 124 -15.50 4.06 -6.82
N LEU A 125 -14.50 4.77 -7.35
CA LEU A 125 -13.92 5.93 -6.66
C LEU A 125 -14.95 7.05 -6.47
N ARG A 126 -15.71 7.38 -7.52
CA ARG A 126 -16.78 8.39 -7.47
C ARG A 126 -17.84 8.06 -6.42
N THR A 127 -18.32 6.81 -6.41
CA THR A 127 -19.37 6.39 -5.48
C THR A 127 -18.89 6.38 -4.03
N ILE A 128 -17.63 6.02 -3.75
CA ILE A 128 -17.04 6.14 -2.40
C ILE A 128 -16.93 7.61 -1.99
N HIS A 129 -16.48 8.49 -2.90
CA HIS A 129 -16.35 9.92 -2.59
C HIS A 129 -17.70 10.57 -2.25
N LEU A 130 -18.79 10.11 -2.89
CA LEU A 130 -20.15 10.55 -2.60
C LEU A 130 -20.68 10.09 -1.23
N VAL A 131 -20.06 9.10 -0.58
CA VAL A 131 -20.47 8.66 0.77
C VAL A 131 -20.15 9.74 1.80
N ASP A 132 -18.93 10.25 1.78
CA ASP A 132 -18.46 11.32 2.65
C ASP A 132 -17.24 12.00 2.01
N ALA A 133 -17.37 13.29 1.70
CA ALA A 133 -16.28 14.07 1.13
C ALA A 133 -15.08 14.23 2.08
N GLY A 134 -15.26 13.97 3.38
CA GLY A 134 -14.20 13.94 4.38
C GLY A 134 -13.36 12.65 4.38
N LEU A 135 -13.83 11.57 3.73
CA LEU A 135 -13.05 10.35 3.58
C LEU A 135 -12.00 10.50 2.48
N HIS A 136 -10.73 10.41 2.85
CA HIS A 136 -9.65 10.33 1.87
C HIS A 136 -9.61 8.94 1.23
N ILE A 137 -9.59 8.90 -0.11
CA ILE A 137 -9.50 7.64 -0.85
C ILE A 137 -8.03 7.40 -1.21
N LYS A 138 -7.46 6.32 -0.66
CA LYS A 138 -6.12 5.82 -1.01
C LYS A 138 -6.26 4.59 -1.91
N ALA A 139 -6.17 4.83 -3.20
CA ALA A 139 -6.25 3.84 -4.27
C ALA A 139 -5.36 4.34 -5.42
N PHE A 140 -4.65 3.52 -6.19
CA PHE A 140 -4.45 2.07 -6.15
C PHE A 140 -2.94 1.78 -6.03
N THR A 141 -2.51 0.51 -6.17
CA THR A 141 -1.09 0.19 -6.32
C THR A 141 -0.57 0.43 -7.74
N ALA A 142 0.75 0.53 -7.90
CA ALA A 142 1.37 0.65 -9.22
C ALA A 142 1.02 -0.52 -10.18
N VAL A 143 0.77 -1.71 -9.64
CA VAL A 143 0.40 -2.90 -10.44
C VAL A 143 -1.01 -2.73 -11.05
N GLU A 144 -1.93 -2.13 -10.30
CA GLU A 144 -3.28 -1.83 -10.79
C GLU A 144 -3.25 -0.69 -11.81
N ILE A 145 -2.47 0.37 -11.56
CA ILE A 145 -2.32 1.49 -12.50
C ILE A 145 -1.74 1.01 -13.85
N ASP A 146 -0.68 0.18 -13.83
CA ASP A 146 -0.12 -0.46 -15.03
C ASP A 146 -1.15 -1.36 -15.74
N TYR A 147 -1.99 -2.07 -14.99
CA TYR A 147 -3.09 -2.85 -15.56
C TYR A 147 -4.16 -1.97 -16.21
N PHE A 148 -4.55 -0.85 -15.59
CA PHE A 148 -5.54 0.08 -16.12
C PHE A 148 -5.07 0.77 -17.39
N SER A 149 -3.78 1.10 -17.49
CA SER A 149 -3.18 1.62 -18.73
C SER A 149 -3.39 0.64 -19.89
N ARG A 150 -3.10 -0.66 -19.67
CA ARG A 150 -3.35 -1.69 -20.69
C ARG A 150 -4.84 -1.88 -21.00
N LEU A 151 -5.70 -1.81 -19.98
CA LEU A 151 -7.14 -2.04 -20.11
C LEU A 151 -7.85 -0.91 -20.87
N SER A 152 -7.44 0.34 -20.63
CA SER A 152 -8.04 1.55 -21.22
C SER A 152 -7.38 1.97 -22.53
N GLY A 153 -6.13 1.56 -22.77
CA GLY A 153 -5.30 2.05 -23.87
C GLY A 153 -4.67 3.42 -23.62
N LEU A 154 -4.85 4.00 -22.43
CA LEU A 154 -4.26 5.27 -22.00
C LEU A 154 -2.83 5.07 -21.47
N SER A 155 -2.03 6.14 -21.46
CA SER A 155 -0.75 6.14 -20.75
C SER A 155 -0.94 6.04 -19.24
N VAL A 156 0.12 5.72 -18.49
CA VAL A 156 0.09 5.68 -17.01
C VAL A 156 -0.28 7.05 -16.44
N GLU A 157 0.25 8.12 -17.01
CA GLU A 157 -0.05 9.50 -16.63
C GLU A 157 -1.53 9.83 -16.89
N GLU A 158 -2.05 9.48 -18.08
CA GLU A 158 -3.45 9.73 -18.43
C GLU A 158 -4.44 8.97 -17.53
N VAL A 159 -4.07 7.77 -17.06
CA VAL A 159 -4.83 7.00 -16.06
C VAL A 159 -4.87 7.71 -14.70
N LEU A 160 -3.75 8.32 -14.29
CA LEU A 160 -3.66 9.05 -13.02
C LEU A 160 -4.41 10.39 -13.05
N ASP A 161 -4.62 10.96 -14.24
CA ASP A 161 -5.36 12.20 -14.46
C ASP A 161 -6.90 12.00 -14.53
N GLN A 162 -7.40 10.77 -14.62
CA GLN A 162 -8.84 10.46 -14.58
C GLN A 162 -9.44 10.57 -13.17
#